data_AF-A0A812IKT9-F1
#
_entry.id   AF-A0A812IKT9-F1
#
_cell.length_a   1.000
_cell.length_b   1.000
_cell.length_c   1.000
_cell.angle_alpha   90.00
_cell.angle_beta   90.00
_cell.angle_gamma   90.00
#
_symmetry.space_group_name_H-M   'P 1'
#
loop_
_entity.id
_entity.type
_entity.pdbx_description
1 polymer ?
#
loop_
_entity_poly.entity_id
_entity_poly.type
_entity_poly.pdbx_seq_one_letter_code
_entity_poly.pdbx_strand_id
1 'polypeptide(L)'
;MVDDSPTTILPVKTLSQLQAPLLSRQASDRSQASAKELPHSKRPVSDLFDFTEEFIQRGYHAEYANWRDSYLKWRQGDAKGAKGENRHATHLRNRNQRTFEYWYPTVSNFNFRRTCAYWIGVLFVEGCLLFLWPPLFDAFWPGAPLRMTFWISKIPLLVGTSTFGSGIYMGYLELINMDVDVAEKRANLIWCDWRALYNVLLEAKEDSAEGGGENGDDAESSAGSEVYWYQPLSSILGWVIYMTGAVLYQVANTVDIFDVPKEWHVSMVEWPLVFGGLCFFTGGIMEVVHNRCWATAPDTFVWWTSVLNFFGGIAFWLCACPEAMGSLTTPIGVGGTVLYLIGAILGLCMWRGEQFGLSLISNLNRVQRVDETKIAVRTHSETGVREVVPINNEAFQLDDTKNALQPRLSWRGLVFVLMCALWGTASIVHVFAVPAAPWEFESTSRTYRRHLLEQEMTSVVHAIGAHLIILLNSATVTVPNEEPFRFMTLAMRLLVAVLTVQSVLSNWTFLVDEHD
;
A
#
# COMPACT_ATOMS: atom_id res chain seq x y z
N MET A 1 -73.14 14.92 -23.08
CA MET A 1 -73.10 13.45 -22.89
C MET A 1 -72.13 12.91 -23.92
N VAL A 2 -70.86 12.86 -23.52
CA VAL A 2 -69.75 12.31 -24.31
C VAL A 2 -69.09 11.31 -23.38
N ASP A 3 -68.84 10.14 -23.93
CA ASP A 3 -68.59 8.86 -23.27
C ASP A 3 -67.12 8.77 -22.83
N ASP A 4 -66.87 8.75 -21.52
CA ASP A 4 -65.55 8.55 -20.92
C ASP A 4 -65.34 7.05 -20.65
N SER A 5 -64.94 6.31 -21.69
CA SER A 5 -64.42 4.94 -21.53
C SER A 5 -62.91 4.92 -21.78
N PRO A 6 -62.07 4.45 -20.83
CA PRO A 6 -60.62 4.45 -21.00
C PRO A 6 -60.20 3.35 -21.97
N THR A 7 -59.43 3.73 -22.99
CA THR A 7 -58.75 2.81 -23.90
C THR A 7 -57.65 2.06 -23.15
N THR A 8 -57.81 0.74 -23.01
CA THR A 8 -56.80 -0.14 -22.42
C THR A 8 -55.55 -0.18 -23.30
N ILE A 9 -54.50 0.53 -22.90
CA ILE A 9 -53.17 0.42 -23.52
C ILE A 9 -52.55 -0.89 -23.02
N LEU A 10 -52.37 -1.86 -23.92
CA LEU A 10 -51.58 -3.07 -23.63
C LEU A 10 -50.10 -2.69 -23.45
N PRO A 11 -49.38 -3.27 -22.48
CA PRO A 11 -47.97 -2.97 -22.30
C PRO A 11 -47.17 -3.51 -23.50
N VAL A 12 -46.41 -2.61 -24.13
CA VAL A 12 -45.35 -2.98 -25.08
C VAL A 12 -44.29 -3.73 -24.29
N LYS A 13 -44.14 -5.04 -24.56
CA LYS A 13 -43.06 -5.84 -24.00
C LYS A 13 -41.74 -5.31 -24.55
N THR A 14 -40.83 -4.93 -23.66
CA THR A 14 -39.44 -4.60 -23.98
C THR A 14 -38.70 -5.83 -24.51
N LEU A 15 -37.77 -5.61 -25.45
CA LEU A 15 -36.98 -6.65 -26.12
C LEU A 15 -36.18 -7.54 -25.13
N SER A 16 -35.96 -7.08 -23.90
CA SER A 16 -35.34 -7.83 -22.80
C SER A 16 -36.22 -8.97 -22.24
N GLN A 17 -37.52 -9.00 -22.52
CA GLN A 17 -38.42 -10.08 -22.10
C GLN A 17 -38.51 -11.26 -23.09
N LEU A 18 -37.84 -11.18 -24.25
CA LEU A 18 -37.83 -12.24 -25.27
C LEU A 18 -36.56 -13.12 -25.27
N GLN A 19 -35.58 -12.87 -24.38
CA GLN A 19 -34.30 -13.59 -24.34
C GLN A 19 -34.08 -14.51 -23.11
N ALA A 20 -35.11 -14.78 -22.31
CA ALA A 20 -35.03 -15.85 -21.30
C ALA A 20 -36.29 -16.73 -21.38
N PRO A 21 -36.14 -17.98 -21.87
CA PRO A 21 -35.93 -19.08 -20.93
C PRO A 21 -35.10 -20.22 -21.53
N LEU A 22 -33.77 -20.16 -21.46
CA LEU A 22 -32.92 -21.33 -21.79
C LEU A 22 -31.80 -21.63 -20.79
N LEU A 23 -31.61 -20.84 -19.73
CA LEU A 23 -30.48 -21.01 -18.80
C LEU A 23 -30.86 -21.20 -17.31
N SER A 24 -32.10 -21.57 -16.98
CA SER A 24 -32.49 -21.91 -15.60
C SER A 24 -32.76 -23.40 -15.34
N ARG A 25 -32.29 -24.30 -16.21
CA ARG A 25 -32.48 -25.74 -16.01
C ARG A 25 -31.36 -26.36 -15.16
N GLN A 26 -31.61 -26.37 -13.85
CA GLN A 26 -31.24 -27.41 -12.87
C GLN A 26 -29.81 -27.97 -12.95
N ALA A 27 -28.90 -27.36 -12.20
CA ALA A 27 -27.58 -27.92 -11.88
C ALA A 27 -27.57 -28.80 -10.61
N SER A 28 -28.71 -29.36 -10.16
CA SER A 28 -28.78 -30.04 -8.85
C SER A 28 -28.97 -31.57 -8.85
N ASP A 29 -29.11 -32.26 -9.99
CA ASP A 29 -29.36 -33.72 -10.00
C ASP A 29 -28.47 -34.50 -10.99
N ARG A 30 -27.15 -34.26 -10.97
CA ARG A 30 -26.17 -35.11 -11.68
C ARG A 30 -25.41 -36.04 -10.72
N SER A 31 -26.16 -36.86 -10.00
CA SER A 31 -25.65 -38.11 -9.43
C SER A 31 -26.28 -39.28 -10.19
N GLN A 32 -25.43 -40.03 -10.91
CA GLN A 32 -25.68 -41.40 -11.41
C GLN A 32 -26.76 -41.62 -12.49
N ALA A 33 -26.87 -40.76 -13.50
CA ALA A 33 -27.50 -41.16 -14.76
C ALA A 33 -26.46 -41.84 -15.68
N SER A 34 -26.49 -43.18 -15.72
CA SER A 34 -25.79 -44.01 -16.69
C SER A 34 -25.94 -43.43 -18.10
N ALA A 35 -24.83 -43.03 -18.72
CA ALA A 35 -24.77 -42.54 -20.08
C ALA A 35 -25.28 -43.64 -21.04
N LYS A 36 -26.56 -43.58 -21.40
CA LYS A 36 -27.07 -44.28 -22.57
C LYS A 36 -26.41 -43.64 -23.78
N GLU A 37 -25.57 -44.40 -24.47
CA GLU A 37 -25.05 -44.05 -25.79
C GLU A 37 -26.23 -43.65 -26.69
N LEU A 38 -26.31 -42.36 -27.00
CA LEU A 38 -27.20 -41.88 -28.05
C LEU A 38 -26.68 -42.48 -29.36
N PRO A 39 -27.53 -43.18 -30.14
CA PRO A 39 -27.10 -43.77 -31.39
C PRO A 39 -26.60 -42.65 -32.31
N HIS A 40 -25.33 -42.71 -32.70
CA HIS A 40 -24.81 -41.87 -33.78
C HIS A 40 -25.64 -42.15 -35.04
N SER A 41 -26.61 -41.27 -35.28
CA SER A 41 -27.40 -41.23 -36.50
C SER A 41 -26.45 -40.98 -37.67
N LYS A 42 -26.02 -42.06 -38.34
CA LYS A 42 -25.33 -42.02 -39.63
C LYS A 42 -26.33 -41.59 -40.70
N ARG A 43 -26.71 -40.30 -40.73
CA ARG A 43 -27.36 -39.75 -41.94
C ARG A 43 -26.32 -39.83 -43.07
N PRO A 44 -26.68 -40.38 -44.23
CA PRO A 44 -25.78 -40.38 -45.37
C PRO A 44 -25.43 -38.93 -45.73
N VAL A 45 -24.18 -38.68 -46.14
CA VAL A 45 -23.67 -37.33 -46.46
C VAL A 45 -24.52 -36.65 -47.53
N SER A 46 -25.21 -37.43 -48.36
CA SER A 46 -26.18 -36.95 -49.36
C SER A 46 -27.40 -36.23 -48.78
N ASP A 47 -27.72 -36.43 -47.50
CA ASP A 47 -28.86 -35.78 -46.83
C ASP A 47 -28.48 -34.44 -46.19
N LEU A 48 -27.22 -34.01 -46.30
CA LEU A 48 -26.78 -32.70 -45.84
C LEU A 48 -27.10 -31.66 -46.92
N PHE A 49 -27.74 -30.58 -46.51
CA PHE A 49 -28.06 -29.46 -47.39
C PHE A 49 -26.77 -28.79 -47.88
N ASP A 50 -26.66 -28.59 -49.20
CA ASP A 50 -25.51 -27.93 -49.80
C ASP A 50 -25.69 -26.41 -49.76
N PHE A 51 -24.94 -25.75 -48.88
CA PHE A 51 -24.97 -24.30 -48.69
C PHE A 51 -24.05 -23.54 -49.65
N THR A 52 -23.45 -24.19 -50.65
CA THR A 52 -22.44 -23.56 -51.52
C THR A 52 -22.99 -22.34 -52.26
N GLU A 53 -24.20 -22.42 -52.84
CA GLU A 53 -24.81 -21.27 -53.53
C GLU A 53 -25.12 -20.11 -52.57
N GLU A 54 -25.58 -20.40 -51.36
CA GLU A 54 -25.88 -19.39 -50.35
C GLU A 54 -24.60 -18.66 -49.88
N PHE A 55 -23.49 -19.38 -49.73
CA PHE A 55 -22.19 -18.77 -49.43
C PHE A 55 -21.64 -17.92 -50.58
N ILE A 56 -21.89 -18.31 -51.83
CA ILE A 56 -21.49 -17.52 -53.01
C ILE A 56 -22.32 -16.22 -53.05
N GLN A 57 -23.63 -16.30 -52.88
CA GLN A 57 -24.51 -15.13 -52.91
C GLN A 57 -24.20 -14.13 -51.80
N ARG A 58 -23.81 -14.62 -50.61
CA ARG A 58 -23.44 -13.77 -49.47
C ARG A 58 -21.98 -13.28 -49.49
N GLY A 59 -21.18 -13.67 -50.48
CA GLY A 59 -19.79 -13.23 -50.62
C GLY A 59 -18.78 -13.92 -49.69
N TYR A 60 -19.21 -14.90 -48.87
CA TYR A 60 -18.35 -15.63 -47.93
C TYR A 60 -17.60 -16.80 -48.56
N HIS A 61 -17.94 -17.19 -49.79
CA HIS A 61 -17.36 -18.37 -50.44
C HIS A 61 -15.82 -18.30 -50.53
N ALA A 62 -15.24 -17.13 -50.76
CA ALA A 62 -13.79 -16.95 -50.83
C ALA A 62 -13.12 -17.15 -49.45
N GLU A 63 -13.73 -16.62 -48.38
CA GLU A 63 -13.25 -16.79 -47.00
C GLU A 63 -13.36 -18.25 -46.54
N TYR A 64 -14.48 -18.91 -46.85
CA TYR A 64 -14.69 -20.33 -46.57
C TYR A 64 -13.71 -21.22 -47.33
N ALA A 65 -13.46 -20.96 -48.63
CA ALA A 65 -12.48 -21.71 -49.41
C ALA A 65 -11.07 -21.55 -48.82
N ASN A 66 -10.67 -20.33 -48.43
CA ASN A 66 -9.39 -20.07 -47.77
C ASN A 66 -9.28 -20.78 -46.41
N TRP A 67 -10.34 -20.78 -45.61
CA TRP A 67 -10.38 -21.51 -44.34
C TRP A 67 -10.28 -23.02 -44.57
N ARG A 68 -11.05 -23.58 -45.49
CA ARG A 68 -11.05 -25.01 -45.83
C ARG A 68 -9.68 -25.46 -46.30
N ASP A 69 -9.05 -24.70 -47.18
CA ASP A 69 -7.74 -25.02 -47.73
C ASP A 69 -6.64 -24.90 -46.65
N SER A 70 -6.76 -23.92 -45.74
CA SER A 70 -5.90 -23.80 -44.56
C SER A 70 -6.09 -24.99 -43.60
N TYR A 71 -7.33 -25.42 -43.37
CA TYR A 71 -7.66 -26.56 -42.51
C TYR A 71 -7.17 -27.90 -43.11
N LEU A 72 -7.27 -28.06 -44.44
CA LEU A 72 -6.76 -29.22 -45.15
C LEU A 72 -5.23 -29.27 -45.09
N LYS A 73 -4.53 -28.13 -45.27
CA LYS A 73 -3.08 -28.03 -45.07
C LYS A 73 -2.68 -28.40 -43.64
N TRP A 74 -3.43 -27.94 -42.64
CA TRP A 74 -3.24 -28.33 -41.24
C TRP A 74 -3.37 -29.85 -41.03
N ARG A 75 -4.42 -30.47 -41.60
CA ARG A 75 -4.66 -31.93 -41.54
C ARG A 75 -3.58 -32.75 -42.27
N GLN A 76 -2.97 -32.20 -43.31
CA GLN A 76 -1.92 -32.84 -44.10
C GLN A 76 -0.53 -32.77 -43.45
N GLY A 77 -0.43 -32.22 -42.23
CA GLY A 77 0.83 -32.14 -41.48
C GLY A 77 1.71 -30.94 -41.87
N ASP A 78 1.20 -30.03 -42.68
CA ASP A 78 1.86 -28.75 -42.98
C ASP A 78 1.78 -27.76 -41.80
N ALA A 79 1.03 -28.15 -40.75
CA ALA A 79 1.06 -27.50 -39.45
C ALA A 79 2.46 -27.62 -38.85
N LYS A 80 3.22 -26.51 -38.82
CA LYS A 80 4.51 -26.40 -38.11
C LYS A 80 4.39 -26.50 -36.57
N GLY A 81 3.26 -27.01 -36.08
CA GLY A 81 2.86 -27.04 -34.67
C GLY A 81 2.66 -25.64 -34.07
N ALA A 82 2.25 -25.63 -32.80
CA ALA A 82 2.01 -24.44 -31.96
C ALA A 82 3.21 -23.47 -31.80
N LYS A 83 4.33 -23.68 -32.51
CA LYS A 83 5.54 -22.84 -32.47
C LYS A 83 5.48 -21.62 -33.40
N GLY A 84 4.55 -21.58 -34.36
CA GLY A 84 4.44 -20.48 -35.34
C GLY A 84 3.12 -19.73 -35.31
N GLU A 85 1.99 -20.45 -35.40
CA GLU A 85 0.65 -19.85 -35.56
C GLU A 85 0.13 -19.20 -34.29
N ASN A 86 0.57 -19.68 -33.13
CA ASN A 86 0.26 -19.02 -31.88
C ASN A 86 1.05 -17.73 -31.68
N ARG A 87 2.05 -17.34 -32.47
CA ARG A 87 2.88 -16.14 -32.14
C ARG A 87 2.05 -14.90 -31.79
N HIS A 88 0.87 -14.71 -32.37
CA HIS A 88 -0.05 -13.64 -31.97
C HIS A 88 -0.77 -13.92 -30.63
N ALA A 89 -1.30 -15.14 -30.43
CA ALA A 89 -1.90 -15.56 -29.17
C ALA A 89 -0.88 -15.74 -28.02
N THR A 90 0.35 -16.19 -28.26
CA THR A 90 1.47 -16.19 -27.33
C THR A 90 1.99 -14.79 -27.11
N HIS A 91 1.96 -13.87 -28.08
CA HIS A 91 2.25 -12.46 -27.79
C HIS A 91 1.19 -11.84 -26.88
N LEU A 92 -0.09 -12.09 -27.12
CA LEU A 92 -1.18 -11.62 -26.25
C LEU A 92 -1.14 -12.27 -24.87
N ARG A 93 -0.88 -13.58 -24.80
CA ARG A 93 -0.72 -14.31 -23.54
C ARG A 93 0.53 -13.89 -22.79
N ASN A 94 1.67 -13.71 -23.48
CA ASN A 94 2.90 -13.19 -22.86
C ASN A 94 2.74 -11.72 -22.47
N ARG A 95 1.99 -10.91 -23.23
CA ARG A 95 1.67 -9.52 -22.87
C ARG A 95 0.84 -9.52 -21.59
N ASN A 96 -0.25 -10.28 -21.52
CA ASN A 96 -1.08 -10.40 -20.32
C ASN A 96 -0.33 -11.00 -19.12
N GLN A 97 0.56 -11.96 -19.35
CA GLN A 97 1.38 -12.58 -18.30
C GLN A 97 2.48 -11.62 -17.81
N ARG A 98 3.01 -10.74 -18.67
CA ARG A 98 3.97 -9.69 -18.29
C ARG A 98 3.31 -8.49 -17.61
N THR A 99 2.12 -8.06 -18.04
CA THR A 99 1.32 -7.11 -17.26
C THR A 99 0.98 -7.68 -15.90
N PHE A 100 0.67 -8.99 -15.84
CA PHE A 100 0.48 -9.67 -14.57
C PHE A 100 1.77 -9.65 -13.75
N GLU A 101 2.92 -10.07 -14.25
CA GLU A 101 4.19 -10.04 -13.50
C GLU A 101 4.62 -8.63 -13.04
N TYR A 102 4.27 -7.59 -13.79
CA TYR A 102 4.52 -6.18 -13.40
C TYR A 102 3.70 -5.77 -12.17
N TRP A 103 2.41 -6.10 -12.16
CA TRP A 103 1.48 -5.73 -11.09
C TRP A 103 1.47 -6.75 -9.93
N TYR A 104 1.75 -8.00 -10.24
CA TYR A 104 1.74 -9.19 -9.38
C TYR A 104 3.13 -9.81 -9.43
N PRO A 105 4.08 -9.22 -8.70
CA PRO A 105 5.46 -9.58 -8.85
C PRO A 105 5.70 -10.97 -8.24
N THR A 106 6.89 -11.53 -8.49
CA THR A 106 7.31 -12.80 -7.86
C THR A 106 7.02 -12.80 -6.36
N VAL A 107 6.84 -13.98 -5.75
CA VAL A 107 6.61 -14.11 -4.29
C VAL A 107 7.65 -13.33 -3.49
N SER A 108 8.90 -13.28 -3.97
CA SER A 108 9.98 -12.49 -3.37
C SER A 108 9.66 -11.00 -3.35
N ASN A 109 9.31 -10.42 -4.49
CA ASN A 109 9.00 -8.99 -4.62
C ASN A 109 7.73 -8.60 -3.84
N PHE A 110 6.70 -9.45 -3.85
CA PHE A 110 5.50 -9.21 -3.04
C PHE A 110 5.86 -9.17 -1.54
N ASN A 111 6.64 -10.15 -1.06
CA ASN A 111 7.09 -10.17 0.32
C ASN A 111 7.97 -8.98 0.68
N PHE A 112 8.86 -8.56 -0.22
CA PHE A 112 9.70 -7.37 -0.04
C PHE A 112 8.83 -6.11 0.14
N ARG A 113 7.94 -5.81 -0.81
CA ARG A 113 7.04 -4.63 -0.74
C ARG A 113 6.15 -4.66 0.50
N ARG A 114 5.57 -5.82 0.82
CA ARG A 114 4.77 -5.99 2.05
C ARG A 114 5.61 -5.76 3.31
N THR A 115 6.88 -6.11 3.30
CA THR A 115 7.80 -5.86 4.43
C THR A 115 8.19 -4.39 4.50
N CYS A 116 8.44 -3.73 3.37
CA CYS A 116 8.68 -2.29 3.30
C CYS A 116 7.48 -1.51 3.84
N ALA A 117 6.28 -1.78 3.34
CA ALA A 117 5.02 -1.22 3.82
C ALA A 117 4.84 -1.30 5.34
N TYR A 118 5.16 -2.47 5.92
CA TYR A 118 5.12 -2.67 7.36
C TYR A 118 6.06 -1.71 8.10
N TRP A 119 7.32 -1.71 7.70
CA TRP A 119 8.35 -0.90 8.35
C TRP A 119 8.12 0.59 8.15
N ILE A 120 7.63 1.03 7.00
CA ILE A 120 7.24 2.43 6.77
C ILE A 120 6.18 2.84 7.81
N GLY A 121 5.13 2.03 8.00
CA GLY A 121 4.11 2.29 9.01
C GLY A 121 4.66 2.33 10.44
N VAL A 122 5.52 1.37 10.81
CA VAL A 122 6.15 1.32 12.14
C VAL A 122 7.04 2.54 12.39
N LEU A 123 7.93 2.85 11.45
CA LEU A 123 8.85 3.98 11.54
C LEU A 123 8.11 5.32 11.62
N PHE A 124 6.98 5.47 10.91
CA PHE A 124 6.13 6.65 11.06
C PHE A 124 5.46 6.72 12.42
N VAL A 125 4.94 5.61 12.95
CA VAL A 125 4.36 5.57 14.30
C VAL A 125 5.40 5.96 15.35
N GLU A 126 6.58 5.32 15.35
CA GLU A 126 7.64 5.60 16.32
C GLU A 126 8.18 7.04 16.19
N GLY A 127 8.39 7.51 14.95
CA GLY A 127 8.78 8.89 14.69
C GLY A 127 7.77 9.90 15.25
N CYS A 128 6.48 9.66 15.04
CA CYS A 128 5.42 10.53 15.59
C CYS A 128 5.34 10.47 17.12
N LEU A 129 5.51 9.30 17.74
CA LEU A 129 5.54 9.18 19.20
C LEU A 129 6.72 9.97 19.80
N LEU A 130 7.88 9.92 19.15
CA LEU A 130 9.05 10.71 19.53
C LEU A 130 8.84 12.22 19.29
N PHE A 131 8.09 12.63 18.28
CA PHE A 131 7.70 14.03 18.06
C PHE A 131 6.69 14.56 19.08
N LEU A 132 5.80 13.71 19.60
CA LEU A 132 4.88 14.09 20.67
C LEU A 132 5.59 14.26 22.01
N TRP A 133 6.76 13.66 22.18
CA TRP A 133 7.44 13.66 23.46
C TRP A 133 7.91 15.05 23.93
N PRO A 134 8.66 15.85 23.14
CA PRO A 134 9.08 17.20 23.56
C PRO A 134 7.94 18.11 24.04
N PRO A 135 6.82 18.29 23.30
CA PRO A 135 5.74 19.17 23.79
C PRO A 135 5.00 18.59 25.00
N LEU A 136 4.94 17.26 25.16
CA LEU A 136 4.42 16.66 26.40
C LEU A 136 5.36 16.96 27.57
N PHE A 137 6.66 16.77 27.38
CA PHE A 137 7.67 17.09 28.38
C PHE A 137 7.61 18.56 28.80
N ASP A 138 7.60 19.48 27.84
CA ASP A 138 7.51 20.93 28.11
C ASP A 138 6.21 21.32 28.83
N ALA A 139 5.10 20.62 28.55
CA ALA A 139 3.81 20.87 29.21
C ALA A 139 3.79 20.40 30.66
N PHE A 140 4.44 19.27 30.98
CA PHE A 140 4.47 18.73 32.33
C PHE A 140 5.63 19.28 33.18
N TRP A 141 6.74 19.72 32.56
CA TRP A 141 7.91 20.29 33.21
C TRP A 141 8.28 21.67 32.63
N PRO A 142 7.40 22.68 32.79
CA PRO A 142 7.72 24.03 32.33
C PRO A 142 8.91 24.58 33.11
N GLY A 143 9.97 24.97 32.40
CA GLY A 143 11.19 25.51 33.01
C GLY A 143 12.20 24.46 33.48
N ALA A 144 12.12 23.22 32.94
CA ALA A 144 13.16 22.21 33.14
C ALA A 144 14.57 22.77 32.87
N PRO A 145 15.61 22.32 33.59
CA PRO A 145 16.98 22.75 33.35
C PRO A 145 17.40 22.51 31.89
N LEU A 146 18.20 23.42 31.32
CA LEU A 146 18.63 23.36 29.91
C LEU A 146 19.23 21.99 29.53
N ARG A 147 20.01 21.40 30.44
CA ARG A 147 20.57 20.06 30.27
C ARG A 147 19.48 18.99 30.12
N MET A 148 18.44 19.06 30.95
CA MET A 148 17.33 18.12 30.92
C MET A 148 16.54 18.29 29.61
N THR A 149 16.23 19.53 29.22
CA THR A 149 15.60 19.83 27.92
C THR A 149 16.42 19.31 26.74
N PHE A 150 17.75 19.45 26.77
CA PHE A 150 18.61 18.90 25.72
C PHE A 150 18.45 17.38 25.58
N TRP A 151 18.63 16.64 26.68
CA TRP A 151 18.63 15.18 26.65
C TRP A 151 17.24 14.57 26.48
N ILE A 152 16.21 15.16 27.09
CA ILE A 152 14.85 14.62 27.10
C ILE A 152 14.01 15.16 25.95
N SER A 153 14.28 16.36 25.44
CA SER A 153 13.52 16.91 24.30
C SER A 153 14.31 16.85 22.99
N LYS A 154 15.49 17.49 22.91
CA LYS A 154 16.20 17.64 21.62
C LYS A 154 16.68 16.31 21.04
N ILE A 155 17.22 15.41 21.87
CA ILE A 155 17.73 14.11 21.38
C ILE A 155 16.59 13.18 20.91
N PRO A 156 15.50 12.94 21.68
CA PRO A 156 14.35 12.21 21.17
C PRO A 156 13.73 12.82 19.91
N LEU A 157 13.69 14.15 19.80
CA LEU A 157 13.24 14.83 18.59
C LEU A 157 14.10 14.47 17.37
N LEU A 158 15.44 14.50 17.51
CA LEU A 158 16.38 14.10 16.47
C LEU A 158 16.16 12.65 16.04
N VAL A 159 16.05 11.74 17.01
CA VAL A 159 15.79 10.31 16.72
C VAL A 159 14.43 10.13 16.05
N GLY A 160 13.43 10.89 16.47
CA GLY A 160 12.11 10.92 15.83
C GLY A 160 12.20 11.33 14.37
N THR A 161 12.99 12.37 14.06
CA THR A 161 13.22 12.84 12.68
C THR A 161 13.94 11.80 11.84
N SER A 162 14.97 11.15 12.38
CA SER A 162 15.70 10.10 11.68
C SER A 162 14.82 8.87 11.42
N THR A 163 13.98 8.50 12.40
CA THR A 163 13.06 7.37 12.30
C THR A 163 11.97 7.64 11.25
N PHE A 164 11.31 8.80 11.35
CA PHE A 164 10.30 9.23 10.37
C PHE A 164 10.91 9.37 8.97
N GLY A 165 12.07 10.01 8.85
CA GLY A 165 12.80 10.16 7.59
C GLY A 165 13.22 8.83 6.96
N SER A 166 13.60 7.83 7.78
CA SER A 166 13.88 6.47 7.31
C SER A 166 12.63 5.81 6.71
N GLY A 167 11.45 6.04 7.30
CA GLY A 167 10.18 5.60 6.72
C GLY A 167 9.92 6.25 5.35
N ILE A 168 10.21 7.55 5.20
CA ILE A 168 10.08 8.24 3.91
C ILE A 168 11.05 7.67 2.88
N TYR A 169 12.30 7.46 3.29
CA TYR A 169 13.32 6.90 2.43
C TYR A 169 12.95 5.48 1.97
N MET A 170 12.39 4.64 2.83
CA MET A 170 11.90 3.31 2.44
C MET A 170 10.74 3.40 1.45
N GLY A 171 9.81 4.34 1.61
CA GLY A 171 8.73 4.57 0.64
C GLY A 171 9.25 5.07 -0.72
N TYR A 172 10.24 5.96 -0.70
CA TYR A 172 10.96 6.40 -1.90
C TYR A 172 11.71 5.23 -2.56
N LEU A 173 12.40 4.39 -1.78
CA LEU A 173 13.07 3.19 -2.28
C LEU A 173 12.08 2.21 -2.92
N GLU A 174 10.90 2.02 -2.33
CA GLU A 174 9.87 1.17 -2.91
C GLU A 174 9.41 1.71 -4.26
N LEU A 175 9.21 3.03 -4.36
CA LEU A 175 8.86 3.71 -5.60
C LEU A 175 9.93 3.52 -6.69
N ILE A 176 11.22 3.73 -6.39
CA ILE A 176 12.28 3.67 -7.41
C ILE A 176 12.56 2.24 -7.91
N ASN A 177 12.28 1.25 -7.05
CA ASN A 177 12.46 -0.18 -7.32
C ASN A 177 11.18 -0.85 -7.89
N MET A 178 10.16 -0.08 -8.27
CA MET A 178 9.12 -0.63 -9.12
C MET A 178 9.74 -0.91 -10.50
N ASP A 179 10.03 -2.19 -10.78
CA ASP A 179 10.54 -2.62 -12.08
C ASP A 179 9.64 -2.08 -13.19
N VAL A 180 10.23 -1.28 -14.08
CA VAL A 180 9.51 -0.75 -15.23
C VAL A 180 10.12 -1.34 -16.49
N ASP A 181 9.36 -2.24 -17.12
CA ASP A 181 9.80 -2.94 -18.33
C ASP A 181 9.85 -1.95 -19.50
N VAL A 182 11.09 -1.64 -19.92
CA VAL A 182 11.41 -0.79 -21.07
C VAL A 182 10.83 -1.38 -22.37
N ALA A 183 10.66 -2.71 -22.45
CA ALA A 183 10.05 -3.36 -23.61
C ALA A 183 8.55 -3.07 -23.75
N GLU A 184 7.87 -2.67 -22.67
CA GLU A 184 6.45 -2.29 -22.67
C GLU A 184 6.23 -0.78 -22.79
N LYS A 185 7.25 0.01 -23.16
CA LYS A 185 7.16 1.48 -23.19
C LYS A 185 6.79 2.08 -21.83
N ARG A 186 7.11 1.43 -20.72
CA ARG A 186 6.91 2.05 -19.39
C ARG A 186 8.28 2.49 -18.90
N ALA A 187 8.41 3.75 -18.54
CA ALA A 187 9.68 4.34 -18.16
C ALA A 187 9.80 4.38 -16.63
N ASN A 188 10.93 3.91 -16.09
CA ASN A 188 11.28 4.12 -14.69
C ASN A 188 11.57 5.61 -14.50
N LEU A 189 10.60 6.42 -14.08
CA LEU A 189 10.64 7.89 -14.08
C LEU A 189 11.87 8.53 -13.40
N ILE A 190 12.62 7.79 -12.59
CA ILE A 190 13.80 8.29 -11.87
C ILE A 190 15.10 7.98 -12.61
N TRP A 191 15.16 6.83 -13.30
CA TRP A 191 16.34 6.38 -14.05
C TRP A 191 16.11 6.31 -15.57
N CYS A 192 14.93 6.69 -16.04
CA CYS A 192 14.63 6.69 -17.46
C CYS A 192 15.30 7.87 -18.15
N ASP A 193 15.65 7.65 -19.40
CA ASP A 193 15.82 8.77 -20.31
C ASP A 193 14.52 9.58 -20.34
N TRP A 194 14.55 10.80 -19.82
CA TRP A 194 13.40 11.72 -19.80
C TRP A 194 12.82 11.94 -21.19
N ARG A 195 13.63 11.80 -22.25
CA ARG A 195 13.15 11.83 -23.64
C ARG A 195 12.33 10.61 -23.99
N ALA A 196 12.75 9.43 -23.55
CA ALA A 196 12.00 8.19 -23.76
C ALA A 196 10.64 8.25 -23.04
N LEU A 197 10.61 8.73 -21.78
CA LEU A 197 9.35 8.96 -21.07
C LEU A 197 8.46 9.97 -21.80
N TYR A 198 8.99 11.11 -22.21
CA TYR A 198 8.22 12.13 -22.93
C TYR A 198 7.61 11.57 -24.21
N ASN A 199 8.35 10.76 -24.96
CA ASN A 199 7.86 10.10 -26.17
C ASN A 199 6.74 9.10 -25.85
N VAL A 200 6.87 8.31 -24.79
CA VAL A 200 5.80 7.40 -24.34
C VAL A 200 4.53 8.17 -23.97
N LEU A 201 4.67 9.29 -23.26
CA LEU A 201 3.54 10.12 -22.87
C LEU A 201 2.87 10.79 -24.07
N LEU A 202 3.64 11.19 -25.07
CA LEU A 202 3.14 11.71 -26.34
C LEU A 202 2.39 10.63 -27.13
N GLU A 203 2.99 9.45 -27.29
CA GLU A 203 2.37 8.33 -28.01
C GLU A 203 1.06 7.89 -27.34
N ALA A 204 1.00 7.81 -26.01
CA ALA A 204 -0.23 7.48 -25.29
C ALA A 204 -1.33 8.54 -25.51
N LYS A 205 -0.96 9.80 -25.68
CA LYS A 205 -1.88 10.90 -25.99
C LYS A 205 -2.38 10.83 -27.44
N GLU A 206 -1.52 10.43 -28.37
CA GLU A 206 -1.86 10.21 -29.78
C GLU A 206 -2.81 9.01 -29.94
N ASP A 207 -2.53 7.88 -29.27
CA ASP A 207 -3.40 6.69 -29.26
C ASP A 207 -4.80 7.00 -28.72
N SER A 208 -4.89 7.88 -27.71
CA SER A 208 -6.17 8.33 -27.14
C SER A 208 -6.94 9.25 -28.10
N ALA A 209 -6.24 10.00 -28.96
CA ALA A 209 -6.85 10.92 -29.91
C ALA A 209 -7.34 10.22 -31.19
N GLU A 210 -6.64 9.18 -31.66
CA GLU A 210 -6.99 8.47 -32.90
C GLU A 210 -8.14 7.45 -32.73
N GLY A 211 -8.41 6.98 -31.51
CA GLY A 211 -9.49 6.04 -31.21
C GLY A 211 -10.93 6.61 -31.29
N GLY A 212 -11.09 7.93 -31.44
CA GLY A 212 -12.38 8.62 -31.49
C GLY A 212 -13.08 8.65 -32.86
N GLY A 213 -12.79 7.68 -33.75
CA GLY A 213 -13.37 7.62 -35.08
C GLY A 213 -14.85 7.20 -35.08
N GLU A 214 -15.73 8.20 -35.24
CA GLU A 214 -17.11 8.31 -35.80
C GLU A 214 -18.01 7.08 -36.12
N ASN A 215 -17.69 5.85 -35.75
CA ASN A 215 -18.61 4.72 -35.93
C ASN A 215 -19.58 4.62 -34.75
N GLY A 216 -20.82 4.96 -35.03
CA GLY A 216 -21.90 5.12 -34.07
C GLY A 216 -22.31 3.86 -33.27
N ASP A 217 -22.94 4.18 -32.14
CA ASP A 217 -23.90 3.40 -31.36
C ASP A 217 -23.42 2.38 -30.30
N ASP A 218 -22.14 2.04 -30.18
CA ASP A 218 -21.63 1.14 -29.11
C ASP A 218 -20.83 1.85 -27.98
N ALA A 219 -21.03 3.16 -27.83
CA ALA A 219 -20.19 4.08 -27.04
C ALA A 219 -20.21 3.91 -25.50
N GLU A 220 -21.03 3.02 -24.92
CA GLU A 220 -21.15 2.91 -23.45
C GLU A 220 -20.14 1.96 -22.78
N SER A 221 -19.37 1.16 -23.52
CA SER A 221 -18.46 0.17 -22.91
C SER A 221 -16.96 0.53 -22.93
N SER A 222 -16.52 1.53 -23.70
CA SER A 222 -15.08 1.85 -23.84
C SER A 222 -14.54 2.91 -22.88
N ALA A 223 -15.43 3.65 -22.19
CA ALA A 223 -15.08 4.71 -21.23
C ALA A 223 -14.31 4.19 -19.99
N GLY A 224 -14.19 2.87 -19.79
CA GLY A 224 -13.42 2.26 -18.71
C GLY A 224 -11.91 2.15 -18.96
N SER A 225 -11.42 2.38 -20.19
CA SER A 225 -10.03 2.05 -20.57
C SER A 225 -9.03 3.21 -20.47
N GLU A 226 -9.49 4.47 -20.40
CA GLU A 226 -8.62 5.66 -20.48
C GLU A 226 -7.81 5.98 -19.20
N VAL A 227 -8.00 5.29 -18.08
CA VAL A 227 -7.55 5.81 -16.76
C VAL A 227 -6.33 5.11 -16.17
N TYR A 228 -5.76 4.06 -16.79
CA TYR A 228 -4.85 3.14 -16.09
C TYR A 228 -3.34 3.39 -16.22
N TRP A 229 -2.87 4.30 -17.08
CA TRP A 229 -1.45 4.32 -17.48
C TRP A 229 -0.53 5.32 -16.79
N TYR A 230 -1.08 6.27 -16.04
CA TYR A 230 -0.25 7.17 -15.26
C TYR A 230 -0.03 6.57 -13.87
N GLN A 231 1.10 5.89 -13.67
CA GLN A 231 1.81 6.00 -12.39
C GLN A 231 1.96 7.52 -12.16
N PRO A 232 1.16 8.13 -11.27
CA PRO A 232 0.99 9.57 -11.32
C PRO A 232 2.33 10.23 -11.03
N LEU A 233 2.74 11.17 -11.87
CA LEU A 233 3.86 12.07 -11.59
C LEU A 233 3.77 12.61 -10.15
N SER A 234 2.56 12.78 -9.61
CA SER A 234 2.30 13.14 -8.21
C SER A 234 2.85 12.14 -7.18
N SER A 235 2.93 10.85 -7.45
CA SER A 235 3.55 9.85 -6.56
C SER A 235 5.04 10.11 -6.37
N ILE A 236 5.72 10.32 -7.50
CA ILE A 236 7.16 10.54 -7.53
C ILE A 236 7.49 11.91 -6.95
N LEU A 237 6.78 12.94 -7.43
CA LEU A 237 6.92 14.28 -6.87
C LEU A 237 6.62 14.26 -5.38
N GLY A 238 5.55 13.59 -4.94
CA GLY A 238 5.18 13.44 -3.54
C GLY A 238 6.31 12.86 -2.69
N TRP A 239 6.86 11.70 -3.07
CA TRP A 239 7.95 11.07 -2.32
C TRP A 239 9.25 11.89 -2.34
N VAL A 240 9.61 12.49 -3.48
CA VAL A 240 10.81 13.36 -3.59
C VAL A 240 10.66 14.59 -2.71
N ILE A 241 9.48 15.22 -2.72
CA ILE A 241 9.16 16.38 -1.90
C ILE A 241 9.21 16.01 -0.42
N TYR A 242 8.60 14.89 -0.02
CA TYR A 242 8.68 14.41 1.37
C TYR A 242 10.11 14.09 1.79
N MET A 243 10.90 13.44 0.94
CA MET A 243 12.29 13.12 1.25
C MET A 243 13.11 14.40 1.45
N THR A 244 12.90 15.40 0.58
CA THR A 244 13.52 16.72 0.71
C THR A 244 13.13 17.37 2.05
N GLY A 245 11.84 17.34 2.40
CA GLY A 245 11.34 17.87 3.67
C GLY A 245 11.96 17.20 4.89
N ALA A 246 12.05 15.87 4.91
CA ALA A 246 12.69 15.14 5.99
C ALA A 246 14.18 15.41 6.11
N VAL A 247 14.91 15.54 5.00
CA VAL A 247 16.34 15.92 5.02
C VAL A 247 16.51 17.32 5.62
N LEU A 248 15.66 18.29 5.25
CA LEU A 248 15.73 19.64 5.82
C LEU A 248 15.44 19.66 7.33
N TYR A 249 14.43 18.91 7.80
CA TYR A 249 14.19 18.73 9.24
C TYR A 249 15.36 18.07 9.95
N GLN A 250 15.94 17.04 9.33
CA GLN A 250 17.09 16.35 9.90
C GLN A 250 18.29 17.30 10.04
N VAL A 251 18.56 18.14 9.03
CA VAL A 251 19.60 19.17 9.09
C VAL A 251 19.32 20.15 10.23
N ALA A 252 18.10 20.71 10.31
CA ALA A 252 17.73 21.65 11.37
C ALA A 252 17.92 21.06 12.78
N ASN A 253 17.35 19.88 13.03
CA ASN A 253 17.42 19.23 14.34
C ASN A 253 18.84 18.78 14.68
N THR A 254 19.65 18.43 13.67
CA THR A 254 21.07 18.13 13.89
C THR A 254 21.86 19.38 14.25
N VAL A 255 21.60 20.51 13.59
CA VAL A 255 22.28 21.78 13.87
C VAL A 255 21.87 22.35 15.24
N ASP A 256 20.59 22.24 15.62
CA ASP A 256 20.08 22.71 16.91
C ASP A 256 20.72 21.99 18.11
N ILE A 257 21.29 20.80 17.92
CA ILE A 257 22.07 20.10 18.95
C ILE A 257 23.39 20.80 19.25
N PHE A 258 23.97 21.55 18.31
CA PHE A 258 25.28 22.18 18.47
C PHE A 258 25.21 23.61 19.04
N ASP A 259 24.03 24.08 19.47
CA ASP A 259 23.80 25.43 20.03
C ASP A 259 24.51 26.53 19.21
N VAL A 260 24.29 26.52 17.89
CA VAL A 260 24.94 27.46 16.97
C VAL A 260 24.63 28.92 17.32
N PRO A 261 25.55 29.87 17.01
CA PRO A 261 25.31 31.29 17.27
C PRO A 261 24.00 31.77 16.64
N LYS A 262 23.32 32.74 17.29
CA LYS A 262 22.00 33.24 16.89
C LYS A 262 21.91 33.66 15.40
N GLU A 263 22.98 34.20 14.84
CA GLU A 263 23.06 34.58 13.42
C GLU A 263 22.89 33.39 12.48
N TRP A 264 23.44 32.23 12.85
CA TRP A 264 23.36 30.99 12.07
C TRP A 264 22.10 30.20 12.38
N HIS A 265 21.53 30.35 13.59
CA HIS A 265 20.32 29.65 14.01
C HIS A 265 19.16 29.88 13.03
N VAL A 266 18.92 31.13 12.64
CA VAL A 266 17.85 31.48 11.70
C VAL A 266 18.06 30.77 10.35
N SER A 267 19.27 30.81 9.79
CA SER A 267 19.57 30.23 8.48
C SER A 267 19.68 28.70 8.47
N MET A 268 20.12 28.08 9.57
CA MET A 268 20.44 26.64 9.62
C MET A 268 19.42 25.80 10.39
N VAL A 269 18.56 26.42 11.20
CA VAL A 269 17.51 25.74 11.97
C VAL A 269 16.14 26.21 11.48
N GLU A 270 15.83 27.50 11.62
CA GLU A 270 14.47 28.01 11.34
C GLU A 270 14.08 27.88 9.87
N TRP A 271 14.90 28.37 8.93
CA TRP A 271 14.59 28.29 7.50
C TRP A 271 14.45 26.85 6.98
N PRO A 272 15.37 25.91 7.31
CA PRO A 272 15.18 24.51 6.93
C PRO A 272 13.91 23.89 7.53
N LEU A 273 13.51 24.23 8.76
CA LEU A 273 12.21 23.80 9.31
C LEU A 273 11.03 24.37 8.53
N VAL A 274 11.07 25.65 8.16
CA VAL A 274 10.01 26.30 7.36
C VAL A 274 9.88 25.65 5.99
N PHE A 275 10.99 25.50 5.26
CA PHE A 275 11.00 24.88 3.94
C PHE A 275 10.66 23.39 4.01
N GLY A 276 11.15 22.68 5.03
CA GLY A 276 10.78 21.29 5.25
C GLY A 276 9.29 21.12 5.54
N GLY A 277 8.70 22.03 6.31
CA GLY A 277 7.26 22.03 6.63
C GLY A 277 6.44 22.29 5.36
N LEU A 278 6.88 23.24 4.54
CA LEU A 278 6.29 23.52 3.23
C LEU A 278 6.39 22.31 2.29
N CYS A 279 7.50 21.57 2.31
CA CYS A 279 7.63 20.31 1.60
C CYS A 279 6.61 19.28 2.11
N PHE A 280 6.46 19.08 3.42
CA PHE A 280 5.44 18.16 3.96
C PHE A 280 4.02 18.54 3.54
N PHE A 281 3.67 19.83 3.59
CA PHE A 281 2.40 20.33 3.09
C PHE A 281 2.21 20.03 1.59
N THR A 282 3.22 20.31 0.77
CA THR A 282 3.15 20.10 -0.69
C THR A 282 3.09 18.61 -1.03
N GLY A 283 3.82 17.75 -0.30
CA GLY A 283 3.70 16.29 -0.40
C GLY A 283 2.29 15.82 -0.06
N GLY A 284 1.66 16.41 0.96
CA GLY A 284 0.26 16.18 1.30
C GLY A 284 -0.73 16.58 0.18
N ILE A 285 -0.48 17.69 -0.52
CA ILE A 285 -1.24 18.05 -1.73
C ILE A 285 -1.11 16.96 -2.78
N MET A 286 0.12 16.48 -3.01
CA MET A 286 0.37 15.40 -3.98
C MET A 286 -0.34 14.10 -3.60
N GLU A 287 -0.47 13.77 -2.31
CA GLU A 287 -1.27 12.64 -1.83
C GLU A 287 -2.77 12.81 -2.11
N VAL A 288 -3.33 13.95 -1.75
CA VAL A 288 -4.74 14.30 -2.03
C VAL A 288 -5.01 14.24 -3.54
N VAL A 289 -4.04 14.68 -4.35
CA VAL A 289 -4.06 14.63 -5.82
C VAL A 289 -3.99 13.24 -6.39
N HIS A 290 -3.00 12.48 -5.95
CA HIS A 290 -2.81 11.09 -6.33
C HIS A 290 -4.08 10.27 -6.06
N ASN A 291 -4.72 10.49 -4.91
CA ASN A 291 -5.87 9.72 -4.46
C ASN A 291 -7.23 10.28 -4.87
N ARG A 292 -7.25 11.43 -5.56
CA ARG A 292 -8.47 12.14 -5.97
C ARG A 292 -9.44 12.35 -4.79
N CYS A 293 -8.91 12.72 -3.62
CA CYS A 293 -9.73 12.85 -2.42
C CYS A 293 -10.83 13.93 -2.55
N TRP A 294 -10.68 14.90 -3.46
CA TRP A 294 -11.72 15.89 -3.77
C TRP A 294 -12.90 15.34 -4.59
N ALA A 295 -12.71 14.22 -5.30
CA ALA A 295 -13.70 13.65 -6.21
C ALA A 295 -14.26 12.31 -5.72
N THR A 296 -13.79 11.81 -4.57
CA THR A 296 -14.15 10.51 -4.03
C THR A 296 -14.64 10.65 -2.59
N ALA A 297 -15.56 9.78 -2.19
CA ALA A 297 -16.09 9.75 -0.83
C ALA A 297 -15.03 9.27 0.17
N PRO A 298 -15.12 9.65 1.46
CA PRO A 298 -14.15 9.27 2.49
C PRO A 298 -14.37 7.85 3.03
N ASP A 299 -14.35 6.85 2.15
CA ASP A 299 -14.72 5.46 2.44
C ASP A 299 -13.53 4.49 2.55
N THR A 300 -12.30 4.96 2.28
CA THR A 300 -11.08 4.14 2.33
C THR A 300 -10.05 4.69 3.30
N PHE A 301 -9.22 3.79 3.85
CA PHE A 301 -8.08 4.18 4.68
C PHE A 301 -7.06 5.04 3.92
N VAL A 302 -6.90 4.81 2.61
CA VAL A 302 -6.04 5.64 1.74
C VAL A 302 -6.52 7.09 1.72
N TRP A 303 -7.83 7.30 1.59
CA TRP A 303 -8.42 8.63 1.60
C TRP A 303 -8.14 9.35 2.92
N TRP A 304 -8.43 8.70 4.05
CA TRP A 304 -8.20 9.28 5.38
C TRP A 304 -6.73 9.56 5.64
N THR A 305 -5.84 8.62 5.29
CA THR A 305 -4.38 8.82 5.43
C THR A 305 -3.91 10.04 4.65
N SER A 306 -4.36 10.18 3.40
CA SER A 306 -3.98 11.31 2.53
C SER A 306 -4.42 12.66 3.09
N VAL A 307 -5.65 12.73 3.59
CA VAL A 307 -6.22 13.96 4.17
C VAL A 307 -5.55 14.30 5.49
N LEU A 308 -5.30 13.30 6.35
CA LEU A 308 -4.59 13.48 7.61
C LEU A 308 -3.15 13.97 7.39
N ASN A 309 -2.43 13.39 6.42
CA ASN A 309 -1.08 13.82 6.06
C ASN A 309 -1.06 15.23 5.47
N PHE A 310 -2.07 15.61 4.68
CA PHE A 310 -2.23 16.97 4.17
C PHE A 310 -2.40 18.00 5.28
N PHE A 311 -3.35 17.78 6.20
CA PHE A 311 -3.55 18.69 7.32
C PHE A 311 -2.40 18.65 8.34
N GLY A 312 -1.77 17.49 8.52
CA GLY A 312 -0.54 17.34 9.29
C GLY A 312 0.58 18.21 8.71
N GLY A 313 0.78 18.16 7.39
CA GLY A 313 1.77 18.99 6.69
C GLY A 313 1.51 20.49 6.84
N ILE A 314 0.25 20.93 6.76
CA ILE A 314 -0.12 22.34 7.06
C ILE A 314 0.28 22.71 8.49
N ALA A 315 -0.07 21.87 9.46
CA ALA A 315 0.25 22.13 10.86
C ALA A 315 1.76 22.21 11.12
N PHE A 316 2.57 21.32 10.52
CA PHE A 316 4.03 21.38 10.62
C PHE A 316 4.62 22.63 9.96
N TRP A 317 4.08 23.06 8.81
CA TRP A 317 4.51 24.30 8.18
C TRP A 317 4.20 25.52 9.03
N LEU A 318 2.99 25.60 9.59
CA LEU A 318 2.61 26.69 10.50
C LEU A 318 3.43 26.67 11.80
N CYS A 319 3.68 25.49 12.36
CA CYS A 319 4.51 25.30 13.55
C CYS A 319 5.96 25.76 13.33
N ALA A 320 6.48 25.66 12.10
CA ALA A 320 7.81 26.15 11.76
C ALA A 320 7.89 27.69 11.65
N CYS A 321 6.76 28.40 11.74
CA CYS A 321 6.66 29.86 11.66
C CYS A 321 6.23 30.46 13.03
N PRO A 322 7.06 30.34 14.10
CA PRO A 322 6.66 30.68 15.46
C PRO A 322 6.30 32.16 15.63
N GLU A 323 6.94 33.08 14.90
CA GLU A 323 6.62 34.51 14.95
C GLU A 323 5.18 34.81 14.51
N ALA A 324 4.65 34.02 13.56
CA ALA A 324 3.28 34.19 13.06
C ALA A 324 2.25 33.55 14.00
N MET A 325 2.59 32.44 14.65
CA MET A 325 1.65 31.63 15.44
C MET A 325 1.66 31.96 16.94
N GLY A 326 2.76 32.50 17.47
CA GLY A 326 2.91 32.83 18.90
C GLY A 326 2.69 31.60 19.79
N SER A 327 1.78 31.71 20.77
CA SER A 327 1.44 30.62 21.70
C SER A 327 0.73 29.43 21.05
N LEU A 328 0.21 29.57 19.82
CA LEU A 328 -0.43 28.49 19.10
C LEU A 328 0.57 27.52 18.46
N THR A 329 1.85 27.87 18.40
CA THR A 329 2.90 27.04 17.78
C THR A 329 2.90 25.61 18.32
N THR A 330 2.99 25.44 19.64
CA THR A 330 3.05 24.12 20.27
C THR A 330 1.76 23.31 20.08
N PRO A 331 0.54 23.84 20.37
CA PRO A 331 -0.70 23.12 20.08
C PRO A 331 -0.87 22.72 18.60
N ILE A 332 -0.46 23.58 17.67
CA ILE A 332 -0.52 23.28 16.23
C ILE A 332 0.46 22.14 15.90
N GLY A 333 1.70 22.19 16.39
CA GLY A 333 2.69 21.13 16.19
C GLY A 333 2.23 19.78 16.76
N VAL A 334 1.66 19.78 17.97
CA VAL A 334 1.04 18.59 18.58
C VAL A 334 -0.10 18.06 17.71
N GLY A 335 -1.01 18.94 17.29
CA GLY A 335 -2.12 18.58 16.41
C GLY A 335 -1.64 17.95 15.11
N GLY A 336 -0.64 18.56 14.45
CA GLY A 336 -0.01 18.02 13.24
C GLY A 336 0.61 16.64 13.45
N THR A 337 1.30 16.45 14.56
CA THR A 337 1.92 15.15 14.90
C THR A 337 0.87 14.07 15.17
N VAL A 338 -0.23 14.41 15.87
CA VAL A 338 -1.36 13.48 16.08
C VAL A 338 -2.01 13.08 14.74
N LEU A 339 -2.17 14.03 13.81
CA LEU A 339 -2.72 13.72 12.48
C LEU A 339 -1.83 12.73 11.71
N TYR A 340 -0.51 12.95 11.69
CA TYR A 340 0.44 12.00 11.09
C TYR A 340 0.45 10.65 11.81
N LEU A 341 0.34 10.63 13.15
CA LEU A 341 0.26 9.38 13.92
C LEU A 341 -0.97 8.57 13.54
N ILE A 342 -2.14 9.21 13.45
CA ILE A 342 -3.36 8.54 12.99
C ILE A 342 -3.19 8.04 11.55
N GLY A 343 -2.62 8.86 10.66
CA GLY A 343 -2.29 8.46 9.28
C GLY A 343 -1.37 7.22 9.22
N ALA A 344 -0.34 7.18 10.06
CA ALA A 344 0.59 6.05 10.16
C ALA A 344 -0.10 4.77 10.67
N ILE A 345 -0.99 4.89 11.66
CA ILE A 345 -1.81 3.77 12.16
C ILE A 345 -2.73 3.26 11.05
N LEU A 346 -3.36 4.14 10.28
CA LEU A 346 -4.16 3.75 9.11
C LEU A 346 -3.30 3.09 8.02
N GLY A 347 -2.05 3.52 7.84
CA GLY A 347 -1.03 2.85 7.03
C GLY A 347 -0.80 1.39 7.46
N LEU A 348 -0.66 1.14 8.77
CA LEU A 348 -0.56 -0.22 9.32
C LEU A 348 -1.85 -1.02 9.17
N CYS A 349 -3.02 -0.39 9.27
CA CYS A 349 -4.31 -1.04 8.96
C CYS A 349 -4.37 -1.48 7.50
N MET A 350 -3.92 -0.63 6.57
CA MET A 350 -3.83 -0.95 5.15
C MET A 350 -2.87 -2.11 4.90
N TRP A 351 -1.66 -2.07 5.47
CA TRP A 351 -0.71 -3.19 5.44
C TRP A 351 -1.35 -4.51 5.83
N ARG A 352 -2.12 -4.50 6.94
CA ARG A 352 -2.75 -5.70 7.46
C ARG A 352 -3.95 -6.18 6.62
N GLY A 353 -4.57 -5.27 5.87
CA GLY A 353 -5.56 -5.59 4.84
C GLY A 353 -4.97 -6.03 3.50
N GLU A 354 -3.66 -6.34 3.45
CA GLU A 354 -2.87 -6.63 2.24
C GLU A 354 -2.89 -5.53 1.18
N GLN A 355 -3.19 -4.31 1.60
CA GLN A 355 -2.82 -3.13 0.84
C GLN A 355 -1.36 -2.84 1.17
N PHE A 356 -0.57 -2.32 0.23
CA PHE A 356 0.84 -2.00 0.49
C PHE A 356 1.02 -0.82 1.46
N GLY A 357 -0.02 -0.34 2.15
CA GLY A 357 0.13 0.64 3.23
C GLY A 357 0.49 2.06 2.79
N LEU A 358 0.71 2.28 1.50
CA LEU A 358 1.19 3.55 0.95
C LEU A 358 0.07 4.35 0.29
N SER A 359 -0.13 5.59 0.74
CA SER A 359 -1.07 6.53 0.13
C SER A 359 -0.58 7.07 -1.20
N LEU A 360 0.73 7.35 -1.34
CA LEU A 360 1.34 7.79 -2.61
C LEU A 360 1.55 6.66 -3.61
N ILE A 361 1.29 5.40 -3.25
CA ILE A 361 1.36 4.27 -4.18
C ILE A 361 0.03 3.49 -4.14
N SER A 362 -1.08 4.22 -4.10
CA SER A 362 -2.43 3.66 -3.94
C SER A 362 -2.85 2.74 -5.08
N ASN A 363 -2.25 2.91 -6.26
CA ASN A 363 -2.50 2.04 -7.41
C ASN A 363 -2.15 0.59 -7.11
N LEU A 364 -1.09 0.33 -6.32
CA LEU A 364 -0.76 -1.03 -5.87
C LEU A 364 -1.86 -1.60 -4.96
N ASN A 365 -2.58 -0.75 -4.23
CA ASN A 365 -3.72 -1.15 -3.40
C ASN A 365 -4.99 -1.46 -4.23
N ARG A 366 -5.07 -0.96 -5.48
CA ARG A 366 -6.23 -1.13 -6.38
C ARG A 366 -6.11 -2.36 -7.27
N VAL A 367 -4.91 -2.77 -7.63
CA VAL A 367 -4.65 -3.95 -8.48
C VAL A 367 -5.37 -5.19 -7.97
N GLN A 368 -5.45 -5.39 -6.65
CA GLN A 368 -6.21 -6.49 -6.04
C GLN A 368 -7.72 -6.47 -6.27
N ARG A 369 -8.30 -5.39 -6.80
CA ARG A 369 -9.75 -5.17 -6.87
C ARG A 369 -10.33 -5.11 -8.28
N VAL A 370 -9.55 -4.73 -9.29
CA VAL A 370 -10.10 -4.34 -10.62
C VAL A 370 -10.74 -5.51 -11.38
N ASP A 371 -10.34 -6.75 -11.10
CA ASP A 371 -10.81 -7.93 -11.87
C ASP A 371 -11.47 -9.02 -11.00
N GLU A 372 -11.88 -8.70 -9.76
CA GLU A 372 -12.25 -9.70 -8.73
C GLU A 372 -11.21 -10.81 -8.48
N THR A 373 -10.04 -10.72 -9.13
CA THR A 373 -8.94 -11.68 -9.00
C THR A 373 -8.32 -11.52 -7.64
N LYS A 374 -8.84 -12.31 -6.69
CA LYS A 374 -8.18 -12.49 -5.41
C LYS A 374 -6.83 -13.13 -5.68
N ILE A 375 -5.77 -12.48 -5.26
CA ILE A 375 -4.45 -13.08 -5.28
C ILE A 375 -4.42 -14.12 -4.17
N ALA A 376 -4.09 -15.37 -4.49
CA ALA A 376 -3.72 -16.34 -3.48
C ALA A 376 -2.30 -16.82 -3.71
N VAL A 377 -1.53 -16.89 -2.63
CA VAL A 377 -0.26 -17.62 -2.64
C VAL A 377 -0.59 -19.09 -2.43
N ARG A 378 -0.58 -19.87 -3.52
CA ARG A 378 -0.75 -21.32 -3.46
C ARG A 378 0.59 -21.95 -3.11
N THR A 379 0.62 -22.76 -2.05
CA THR A 379 1.75 -23.66 -1.80
C THR A 379 1.39 -25.02 -2.37
N HIS A 380 2.13 -25.48 -3.38
CA HIS A 380 1.94 -26.81 -3.95
C HIS A 380 2.36 -27.86 -2.90
N SER A 381 1.45 -28.76 -2.51
CA SER A 381 1.69 -29.75 -1.46
C SER A 381 2.83 -30.73 -1.80
N GLU A 382 2.99 -31.04 -3.08
CA GLU A 382 3.99 -31.99 -3.55
C GLU A 382 5.40 -31.40 -3.62
N THR A 383 5.51 -30.12 -4.01
CA THR A 383 6.81 -29.48 -4.28
C THR A 383 7.23 -28.48 -3.21
N GLY A 384 6.30 -28.03 -2.36
CA GLY A 384 6.50 -26.91 -1.43
C GLY A 384 6.68 -25.55 -2.12
N VAL A 385 6.62 -25.49 -3.45
CA VAL A 385 6.79 -24.25 -4.21
C VAL A 385 5.58 -23.34 -3.97
N ARG A 386 5.87 -22.09 -3.65
CA ARG A 386 4.87 -21.03 -3.49
C ARG A 386 4.72 -20.29 -4.80
N GLU A 387 3.50 -20.23 -5.32
CA GLU A 387 3.16 -19.54 -6.55
C GLU A 387 2.02 -18.56 -6.29
N VAL A 388 2.11 -17.37 -6.90
CA VAL A 388 1.05 -16.37 -6.86
C VAL A 388 0.06 -16.71 -7.96
N VAL A 389 -1.13 -17.18 -7.60
CA VAL A 389 -2.15 -17.58 -8.56
C VAL A 389 -3.31 -16.58 -8.52
N PRO A 390 -3.70 -15.98 -9.65
CA PRO A 390 -4.94 -15.22 -9.74
C PRO A 390 -6.13 -16.17 -9.55
N ILE A 391 -6.94 -15.97 -8.51
CA ILE A 391 -8.19 -16.71 -8.34
C ILE A 391 -9.20 -16.13 -9.32
N ASN A 392 -9.45 -16.85 -10.41
CA ASN A 392 -10.53 -16.52 -11.33
C ASN A 392 -11.84 -17.13 -10.77
N ASN A 393 -12.85 -16.30 -10.49
CA ASN A 393 -14.06 -16.71 -9.76
C ASN A 393 -14.86 -17.83 -10.46
N GLU A 394 -14.72 -18.00 -11.78
CA GLU A 394 -15.49 -18.98 -12.55
C GLU A 394 -14.87 -20.38 -12.61
N ALA A 395 -13.56 -20.51 -12.37
CA ALA A 395 -12.84 -21.77 -12.59
C ALA A 395 -12.34 -22.46 -11.31
N PHE A 396 -12.39 -21.78 -10.15
CA PHE A 396 -11.88 -22.32 -8.91
C PHE A 396 -12.97 -23.03 -8.10
N GLN A 397 -12.82 -24.34 -7.89
CA GLN A 397 -13.71 -25.11 -7.03
C GLN A 397 -13.67 -24.57 -5.59
N LEU A 398 -14.87 -24.43 -5.00
CA LEU A 398 -15.13 -23.80 -3.70
C LEU A 398 -14.37 -24.43 -2.51
N ASP A 399 -13.83 -25.63 -2.66
CA ASP A 399 -13.10 -26.32 -1.58
C ASP A 399 -11.61 -25.93 -1.49
N ASP A 400 -10.97 -25.52 -2.59
CA ASP A 400 -9.58 -25.02 -2.56
C ASP A 400 -9.48 -23.58 -2.01
N THR A 401 -10.57 -22.81 -2.07
CA THR A 401 -10.61 -21.43 -1.55
C THR A 401 -10.77 -21.34 -0.04
N LYS A 402 -11.13 -22.43 0.67
CA LYS A 402 -11.12 -22.45 2.14
C LYS A 402 -9.74 -22.18 2.74
N ASN A 403 -8.67 -22.44 1.97
CA ASN A 403 -7.29 -22.18 2.36
C ASN A 403 -6.68 -20.96 1.66
N ALA A 404 -7.38 -20.33 0.72
CA ALA A 404 -6.98 -19.05 0.17
C ALA A 404 -7.14 -18.00 1.27
N LEU A 405 -6.01 -17.67 1.91
CA LEU A 405 -5.90 -16.65 2.96
C LEU A 405 -6.60 -15.38 2.49
N GLN A 406 -7.85 -15.16 2.89
CA GLN A 406 -8.39 -13.82 2.94
C GLN A 406 -7.74 -13.17 4.16
N PRO A 407 -6.79 -12.23 3.98
CA PRO A 407 -6.19 -11.52 5.09
C PRO A 407 -7.27 -10.74 5.81
N ARG A 408 -7.78 -11.29 6.92
CA ARG A 408 -8.68 -10.54 7.80
C ARG A 408 -7.84 -9.58 8.61
N LEU A 409 -8.19 -8.29 8.54
CA LEU A 409 -7.67 -7.26 9.43
C LEU A 409 -7.83 -7.74 10.88
N SER A 410 -6.73 -8.16 11.51
CA SER A 410 -6.75 -8.60 12.89
C SER A 410 -6.41 -7.40 13.75
N TRP A 411 -7.43 -6.77 14.35
CA TRP A 411 -7.24 -5.68 15.30
C TRP A 411 -6.26 -6.05 16.42
N ARG A 412 -6.27 -7.32 16.86
CA ARG A 412 -5.33 -7.85 17.86
C ARG A 412 -3.88 -7.75 17.42
N GLY A 413 -3.61 -8.04 16.15
CA GLY A 413 -2.26 -7.93 15.58
C GLY A 413 -1.80 -6.48 15.49
N LEU A 414 -2.69 -5.57 15.10
CA LEU A 414 -2.41 -4.13 15.05
C LEU A 414 -2.10 -3.57 16.45
N VAL A 415 -2.97 -3.82 17.43
CA VAL A 415 -2.76 -3.37 18.82
C VAL A 415 -1.43 -3.88 19.36
N PHE A 416 -1.08 -5.13 19.06
CA PHE A 416 0.20 -5.70 19.46
C PHE A 416 1.40 -4.95 18.87
N VAL A 417 1.36 -4.60 17.57
CA VAL A 417 2.42 -3.80 16.93
C VAL A 417 2.52 -2.42 17.56
N LEU A 418 1.38 -1.76 17.79
CA LEU A 418 1.36 -0.43 18.43
C LEU A 418 1.91 -0.45 19.85
N MET A 419 1.62 -1.51 20.62
CA MET A 419 2.21 -1.70 21.95
C MET A 419 3.73 -1.91 21.89
N CYS A 420 4.22 -2.65 20.90
CA CYS A 420 5.67 -2.82 20.70
C CYS A 420 6.33 -1.50 20.33
N ALA A 421 5.74 -0.72 19.41
CA ALA A 421 6.25 0.59 19.01
C ALA A 421 6.27 1.55 20.23
N LEU A 422 5.19 1.62 21.00
CA LEU A 422 5.14 2.42 22.23
C LEU A 422 6.20 1.99 23.25
N TRP A 423 6.39 0.69 23.44
CA TRP A 423 7.44 0.16 24.32
C TRP A 423 8.85 0.51 23.83
N GLY A 424 9.10 0.38 22.52
CA GLY A 424 10.33 0.78 21.87
C GLY A 424 10.63 2.26 22.08
N THR A 425 9.66 3.13 21.73
CA THR A 425 9.78 4.58 21.92
C THR A 425 10.00 4.97 23.38
N ALA A 426 9.23 4.43 24.32
CA ALA A 426 9.41 4.71 25.74
C ALA A 426 10.80 4.30 26.24
N SER A 427 11.31 3.16 25.76
CA SER A 427 12.65 2.69 26.13
C SER A 427 13.74 3.58 25.52
N ILE A 428 13.57 4.06 24.28
CA ILE A 428 14.48 5.03 23.64
C ILE A 428 14.52 6.35 24.41
N VAL A 429 13.37 6.88 24.80
CA VAL A 429 13.29 8.10 25.64
C VAL A 429 14.05 7.89 26.96
N HIS A 430 13.87 6.73 27.60
CA HIS A 430 14.54 6.44 28.87
C HIS A 430 16.07 6.34 28.74
N VAL A 431 16.58 5.80 27.63
CA VAL A 431 18.02 5.81 27.33
C VAL A 431 18.60 7.22 27.39
N PHE A 432 17.87 8.21 26.86
CA PHE A 432 18.32 9.60 26.87
C PHE A 432 18.00 10.35 28.17
N ALA A 433 17.05 9.87 28.96
CA ALA A 433 16.74 10.45 30.27
C ALA A 433 17.89 10.27 31.28
N VAL A 434 18.60 9.13 31.27
CA VAL A 434 19.66 8.85 32.25
C VAL A 434 20.82 9.87 32.22
N PRO A 435 21.36 10.27 31.04
CA PRO A 435 22.34 11.37 30.97
C PRO A 435 21.81 12.75 31.41
N ALA A 436 20.49 12.94 31.42
CA ALA A 436 19.83 14.18 31.82
C ALA A 436 19.94 14.44 33.33
N ALA A 437 20.00 13.37 34.14
CA ALA A 437 20.15 13.46 35.59
C ALA A 437 21.34 14.36 35.97
N PRO A 438 21.31 15.06 37.11
CA PRO A 438 22.41 15.90 37.55
C PRO A 438 23.63 15.03 37.90
N TRP A 439 24.51 14.85 36.92
CA TRP A 439 25.85 14.30 37.15
C TRP A 439 26.72 15.38 37.79
N GLU A 440 26.49 15.68 39.06
CA GLU A 440 27.57 16.23 39.86
C GLU A 440 28.59 15.12 40.09
N PHE A 441 29.51 14.98 39.13
CA PHE A 441 30.45 13.86 39.00
C PHE A 441 31.33 13.68 40.25
N GLU A 442 31.52 14.76 41.02
CA GLU A 442 32.32 14.80 42.24
C GLU A 442 31.55 14.44 43.51
N SER A 443 30.22 14.65 43.56
CA SER A 443 29.40 14.40 44.77
C SER A 443 28.64 13.07 44.73
N THR A 444 28.46 12.48 43.54
CA THR A 444 27.66 11.25 43.40
C THR A 444 28.42 9.96 43.74
N SER A 445 27.81 9.17 44.64
CA SER A 445 28.26 7.84 45.03
C SER A 445 28.49 6.94 43.80
N ARG A 446 29.56 6.12 43.85
CA ARG A 446 29.84 5.09 42.83
C ARG A 446 28.65 4.14 42.64
N THR A 447 27.91 3.87 43.71
CA THR A 447 26.71 3.01 43.68
C THR A 447 25.60 3.63 42.83
N TYR A 448 25.38 4.95 42.96
CA TYR A 448 24.36 5.66 42.18
C TYR A 448 24.71 5.68 40.68
N ARG A 449 25.96 5.97 40.34
CA ARG A 449 26.45 5.91 38.95
C ARG A 449 26.28 4.53 38.33
N ARG A 450 26.59 3.49 39.09
CA ARG A 450 26.40 2.11 38.64
C ARG A 450 24.92 1.81 38.40
N HIS A 451 24.04 2.27 39.29
CA HIS A 451 22.59 2.09 39.15
C HIS A 451 22.05 2.76 37.88
N LEU A 452 22.45 4.01 37.62
CA LEU A 452 22.07 4.73 36.39
C LEU A 452 22.54 4.01 35.12
N LEU A 453 23.80 3.55 35.08
CA LEU A 453 24.32 2.78 33.95
C LEU A 453 23.59 1.44 33.77
N GLU A 454 23.22 0.77 34.86
CA GLU A 454 22.42 -0.46 34.80
C GLU A 454 21.01 -0.19 34.24
N GLN A 455 20.38 0.94 34.60
CA GLN A 455 19.10 1.37 34.04
C GLN A 455 19.20 1.73 32.54
N GLU A 456 20.23 2.46 32.14
CA GLU A 456 20.49 2.81 30.74
C GLU A 456 20.66 1.55 29.89
N MET A 457 21.51 0.61 30.33
CA MET A 457 21.76 -0.64 29.62
C MET A 457 20.49 -1.51 29.54
N THR A 458 19.68 -1.53 30.61
CA THR A 458 18.38 -2.21 30.60
C THR A 458 17.44 -1.60 29.56
N SER A 459 17.43 -0.28 29.44
CA SER A 459 16.60 0.46 28.47
C SER A 459 17.04 0.20 27.03
N VAL A 460 18.35 0.14 26.78
CA VAL A 460 18.91 -0.25 25.47
C VAL A 460 18.47 -1.67 25.12
N VAL A 461 18.58 -2.62 26.06
CA VAL A 461 18.12 -4.01 25.85
C VAL A 461 16.63 -4.07 25.58
N HIS A 462 15.81 -3.29 26.28
CA HIS A 462 14.38 -3.21 26.03
C HIS A 462 14.06 -2.63 24.64
N ALA A 463 14.74 -1.56 24.23
CA ALA A 463 14.58 -0.99 22.90
C ALA A 463 14.93 -2.02 21.81
N ILE A 464 16.08 -2.71 21.93
CA ILE A 464 16.47 -3.78 21.00
C ILE A 464 15.43 -4.92 21.00
N GLY A 465 14.99 -5.35 22.18
CA GLY A 465 13.99 -6.41 22.33
C GLY A 465 12.66 -6.07 21.65
N ALA A 466 12.18 -4.85 21.83
CA ALA A 466 10.97 -4.36 21.16
C ALA A 466 11.10 -4.42 19.64
N HIS A 467 12.21 -3.93 19.09
CA HIS A 467 12.45 -3.92 17.64
C HIS A 467 12.66 -5.33 17.06
N LEU A 468 13.30 -6.24 17.80
CA LEU A 468 13.42 -7.65 17.41
C LEU A 468 12.05 -8.34 17.34
N ILE A 469 11.13 -8.01 18.25
CA ILE A 469 9.76 -8.56 18.24
C ILE A 469 8.95 -7.97 17.08
N ILE A 470 9.10 -6.67 16.80
CA ILE A 470 8.51 -6.02 15.61
C ILE A 470 9.03 -6.69 14.33
N LEU A 471 10.34 -6.92 14.22
CA LEU A 471 10.98 -7.63 13.11
C LEU A 471 10.47 -9.07 12.97
N LEU A 472 10.34 -9.80 14.09
CA LEU A 472 9.78 -11.15 14.06
C LEU A 472 8.32 -11.11 13.55
N ASN A 473 7.53 -10.15 14.02
CA ASN A 473 6.14 -10.00 13.63
C ASN A 473 5.98 -9.54 12.16
N SER A 474 6.97 -8.83 11.60
CA SER A 474 7.01 -8.53 10.16
C SER A 474 7.20 -9.79 9.32
N ALA A 475 7.96 -10.77 9.83
CA ALA A 475 8.18 -12.06 9.19
C ALA A 475 7.02 -13.06 9.40
N THR A 476 6.39 -13.04 10.59
CA THR A 476 5.29 -13.96 10.95
C THR A 476 3.93 -13.28 10.87
N VAL A 477 3.33 -13.27 9.69
CA VAL A 477 2.03 -12.61 9.48
C VAL A 477 0.89 -13.33 10.23
N THR A 478 0.97 -14.64 10.35
CA THR A 478 -0.01 -15.48 11.06
C THR A 478 0.63 -16.13 12.27
N VAL A 479 -0.14 -16.22 13.36
CA VAL A 479 0.27 -17.01 14.51
C VAL A 479 0.23 -18.47 14.07
N PRO A 480 1.35 -19.23 14.19
CA PRO A 480 1.34 -20.65 13.88
C PRO A 480 0.34 -21.38 14.79
N ASN A 481 -0.42 -22.31 14.21
CA ASN A 481 -1.41 -23.08 14.96
C ASN A 481 -0.77 -24.23 15.76
N GLU A 482 0.45 -24.60 15.39
CA GLU A 482 1.20 -25.71 15.97
C GLU A 482 1.91 -25.25 17.26
N GLU A 483 1.81 -26.07 18.29
CA GLU A 483 2.65 -25.94 19.48
C GLU A 483 4.07 -26.44 19.15
N PRO A 484 5.14 -25.83 19.69
CA PRO A 484 5.16 -24.84 20.78
C PRO A 484 5.08 -23.38 20.31
N PHE A 485 5.00 -23.13 19.00
CA PHE A 485 5.11 -21.78 18.46
C PHE A 485 3.94 -20.89 18.83
N ARG A 486 2.72 -21.45 18.89
CA ARG A 486 1.52 -20.74 19.33
C ARG A 486 1.68 -20.24 20.77
N PHE A 487 2.05 -21.12 21.70
CA PHE A 487 2.33 -20.73 23.08
C PHE A 487 3.42 -19.67 23.16
N MET A 488 4.52 -19.83 22.41
CA MET A 488 5.62 -18.85 22.36
C MET A 488 5.13 -17.47 21.91
N THR A 489 4.30 -17.38 20.86
CA THR A 489 3.72 -16.10 20.43
C THR A 489 2.82 -15.46 21.49
N LEU A 490 2.01 -16.26 22.20
CA LEU A 490 1.17 -15.74 23.30
C LEU A 490 2.00 -15.25 24.49
N ALA A 491 3.05 -16.00 24.86
CA ALA A 491 3.99 -15.61 25.91
C ALA A 491 4.72 -14.30 25.54
N MET A 492 5.18 -14.16 24.29
CA MET A 492 5.79 -12.92 23.80
C MET A 492 4.83 -11.73 23.87
N ARG A 493 3.54 -11.93 23.55
CA ARG A 493 2.52 -10.87 23.67
C ARG A 493 2.31 -10.40 25.11
N LEU A 494 2.23 -11.34 26.04
CA LEU A 494 2.12 -11.03 27.46
C LEU A 494 3.37 -10.30 27.96
N LEU A 495 4.55 -10.78 27.57
CA LEU A 495 5.82 -10.17 27.91
C LEU A 495 5.90 -8.72 27.42
N VAL A 496 5.55 -8.46 26.16
CA VAL A 496 5.49 -7.09 25.61
C VAL A 496 4.56 -6.23 26.45
N ALA A 497 3.35 -6.70 26.80
CA ALA A 497 2.42 -5.91 27.59
C ALA A 497 2.99 -5.51 28.97
N VAL A 498 3.64 -6.45 29.65
CA VAL A 498 4.30 -6.19 30.94
C VAL A 498 5.45 -5.19 30.77
N LEU A 499 6.30 -5.38 29.76
CA LEU A 499 7.46 -4.52 29.51
C LEU A 499 7.07 -3.13 29.03
N THR A 500 5.98 -2.97 28.26
CA THR A 500 5.40 -1.67 27.91
C THR A 500 5.04 -0.90 29.18
N VAL A 501 4.27 -1.52 30.08
CA VAL A 501 3.86 -0.89 31.35
C VAL A 501 5.08 -0.54 32.20
N GLN A 502 6.05 -1.45 32.31
CA GLN A 502 7.28 -1.20 33.05
C GLN A 502 8.08 -0.02 32.47
N SER A 503 8.28 0.07 31.14
CA SER A 503 9.00 1.17 30.51
C SER A 503 8.27 2.51 30.67
N VAL A 504 6.94 2.53 30.58
CA VAL A 504 6.15 3.76 30.81
C VAL A 504 6.26 4.21 32.26
N LEU A 505 6.11 3.30 33.24
CA LEU A 505 6.25 3.63 34.65
C LEU A 505 7.69 4.05 35.02
N SER A 506 8.70 3.46 34.40
CA SER A 506 10.11 3.83 34.64
C SER A 506 10.39 5.26 34.16
N ASN A 507 9.85 5.66 33.00
CA ASN A 507 9.93 7.05 32.55
C ASN A 507 9.17 8.00 33.47
N TRP A 508 7.96 7.61 33.91
CA TRP A 508 7.15 8.44 34.80
C TRP A 508 7.84 8.66 36.14
N THR A 509 8.36 7.61 36.77
CA THR A 509 9.09 7.69 38.05
C THR A 509 10.34 8.56 37.94
N PHE A 510 11.14 8.37 36.87
CA PHE A 510 12.29 9.23 36.60
C PHE A 510 11.91 10.72 36.55
N LEU A 511 10.80 11.06 35.88
CA LEU A 511 10.37 12.45 35.77
C LEU A 511 9.86 13.02 37.10
N VAL A 512 9.15 12.22 37.90
CA VAL A 512 8.64 12.64 39.22
C VAL A 512 9.78 12.86 40.21
N ASP A 513 10.76 11.95 40.25
CA ASP A 513 11.88 12.01 41.22
C ASP A 513 12.80 13.22 40.99
N GLU A 514 12.89 13.77 39.78
CA GLU A 514 13.67 14.99 39.48
C GLU A 514 12.95 16.30 39.88
N HIS A 515 11.65 16.24 40.20
CA HIS A 515 10.89 17.42 40.61
C HIS A 515 10.97 17.68 42.13
N ASP A 516 11.16 16.63 42.92
CA ASP A 516 11.25 16.69 44.39
C ASP A 516 12.70 16.90 44.86
#